data_AF-A0A4R4JV41-F1
#
_entry.id   AF-A0A4R4JV41-F1
#
_cell.length_a   1.000
_cell.length_b   1.000
_cell.length_c   1.000
_cell.angle_alpha   90.00
_cell.angle_beta   90.00
_cell.angle_gamma   90.00
#
_symmetry.space_group_name_H-M   'P 1'
#
loop_
_entity.id
_entity.type
_entity.pdbx_description
1 polymer ?
#
loop_
_entity_poly.entity_id
_entity_poly.type
_entity_poly.pdbx_seq_one_letter_code
_entity_poly.pdbx_strand_id
1 'polypeptide(L)' 'MDSQNKKKERRCYEPDFIAQILKMLVSGKKVSNIAETFGIAENLLYRWKTTSIMKTKVRASSPIAISNWL' A
#
# COMPACT_ATOMS: atom_id res chain seq x y z
N MET A 1 22.69 -22.47 18.11
CA MET A 1 21.42 -22.72 17.39
C MET A 1 21.11 -21.47 16.60
N ASP A 2 21.49 -21.50 15.33
CA ASP A 2 21.57 -20.36 14.43
C ASP A 2 20.17 -19.94 13.96
N SER A 3 19.71 -18.78 14.42
CA SER A 3 18.50 -18.12 13.94
C SER A 3 18.69 -17.68 12.49
N GLN A 4 18.43 -18.57 11.54
CA GLN A 4 18.44 -18.25 10.12
C GLN A 4 17.32 -17.25 9.80
N ASN A 5 17.67 -15.97 9.84
CA ASN A 5 16.87 -14.84 9.38
C ASN A 5 16.67 -14.95 7.85
N LYS A 6 15.71 -15.77 7.43
CA LYS A 6 15.27 -15.86 6.03
C LYS A 6 14.66 -14.50 5.67
N LYS A 7 15.44 -13.67 4.97
CA LYS A 7 15.00 -12.38 4.42
C LYS A 7 13.73 -12.64 3.59
N LYS A 8 12.56 -12.25 4.12
CA LYS A 8 11.28 -12.34 3.39
C LYS A 8 11.44 -11.56 2.09
N GLU A 9 11.38 -12.27 0.96
CA GLU A 9 11.28 -11.64 -0.35
C GLU A 9 10.05 -10.73 -0.35
N ARG A 10 10.28 -9.46 -0.67
CA ARG A 10 9.19 -8.48 -0.74
C ARG A 10 8.38 -8.82 -1.97
N ARG A 11 7.08 -9.12 -1.79
CA ARG A 11 6.16 -9.28 -2.92
C ARG A 11 6.13 -7.99 -3.74
N CYS A 12 6.59 -8.05 -4.98
CA CYS A 12 6.39 -7.00 -5.97
C CYS A 12 5.00 -7.19 -6.59
N TYR A 13 4.26 -6.10 -6.75
CA TYR A 13 2.97 -6.10 -7.43
C TYR A 13 3.10 -5.25 -8.68
N GLU A 14 2.54 -5.76 -9.78
CA GLU A 14 2.52 -5.05 -11.05
C GLU A 14 1.72 -3.73 -10.93
N PRO A 15 2.12 -2.66 -11.64
CA PRO A 15 1.48 -1.35 -11.54
C PRO A 15 0.00 -1.39 -11.94
N ASP A 16 -0.35 -2.19 -12.95
CA ASP A 16 -1.74 -2.35 -13.40
C ASP A 16 -2.62 -3.02 -12.34
N PHE A 17 -2.05 -3.98 -11.61
CA PHE A 17 -2.74 -4.62 -10.50
C PHE A 17 -3.00 -3.63 -9.37
N ILE A 18 -1.99 -2.83 -8.98
CA ILE A 18 -2.17 -1.78 -7.96
C ILE A 18 -3.26 -0.79 -8.39
N ALA A 19 -3.30 -0.40 -9.67
CA ALA A 19 -4.32 0.50 -10.20
C ALA A 19 -5.73 -0.10 -10.13
N GLN A 20 -5.89 -1.40 -10.41
CA GLN A 20 -7.16 -2.11 -10.26
C GLN A 20 -7.64 -2.10 -8.81
N ILE A 21 -6.74 -2.42 -7.86
CA ILE A 21 -7.06 -2.41 -6.43
C ILE A 21 -7.45 -1.01 -5.94
N LEU A 22 -6.74 0.03 -6.38
CA LEU A 22 -7.09 1.41 -6.06
C LEU A 22 -8.46 1.80 -6.62
N LYS A 23 -8.83 1.37 -7.83
CA LYS A 23 -10.19 1.60 -8.38
C LYS A 23 -11.26 0.96 -7.50
N MET A 24 -11.03 -0.26 -7.01
CA MET A 24 -11.95 -0.95 -6.10
C MET A 24 -12.10 -0.22 -4.76
N LEU A 25 -11.01 0.34 -4.23
CA LEU A 25 -11.03 1.16 -3.01
C LEU A 25 -11.81 2.47 -3.22
N VAL A 26 -11.64 3.12 -4.37
CA VAL A 26 -12.39 4.34 -4.72
C VAL A 26 -13.87 4.06 -4.94
N SER A 27 -14.23 2.89 -5.49
CA SER A 27 -15.62 2.46 -5.65
C SER A 27 -16.31 2.09 -4.33
N GLY A 28 -15.63 2.23 -3.18
CA GLY A 28 -16.20 2.02 -1.85
C GLY A 28 -16.10 0.59 -1.33
N LYS A 29 -15.36 -0.32 -1.98
CA LYS A 29 -15.11 -1.64 -1.39
C LYS A 29 -14.25 -1.51 -0.12
N LYS A 30 -14.60 -2.31 0.90
CA LYS A 30 -13.88 -2.34 2.17
C LYS A 30 -12.46 -2.90 1.96
N VAL A 31 -11.49 -2.29 2.65
CA VAL A 31 -10.07 -2.69 2.61
C VAL A 31 -9.90 -4.15 3.03
N SER A 32 -10.59 -4.58 4.09
CA SER A 32 -10.54 -5.95 4.61
C SER A 32 -10.99 -6.99 3.58
N ASN A 33 -12.10 -6.74 2.88
CA ASN A 33 -12.60 -7.63 1.85
C ASN A 33 -11.59 -7.80 0.69
N ILE A 34 -10.94 -6.70 0.27
CA ILE A 34 -9.90 -6.73 -0.76
C ILE A 34 -8.66 -7.49 -0.24
N ALA A 35 -8.24 -7.22 1.00
CA ALA A 35 -7.12 -7.90 1.64
C ALA A 35 -7.30 -9.42 1.68
N GLU A 36 -8.48 -9.88 2.11
CA GLU A 36 -8.86 -11.28 2.15
C GLU A 36 -8.90 -11.91 0.75
N THR A 37 -9.58 -11.24 -0.21
CA THR A 37 -9.77 -11.76 -1.57
C THR A 37 -8.46 -11.94 -2.32
N PHE A 38 -7.52 -10.99 -2.19
CA PHE A 38 -6.26 -10.99 -2.95
C PHE A 38 -5.05 -11.43 -2.12
N GLY A 39 -5.24 -11.77 -0.83
CA GLY A 39 -4.16 -12.15 0.06
C GLY A 39 -3.11 -11.04 0.28
N ILE A 40 -3.57 -9.78 0.33
CA ILE A 40 -2.74 -8.58 0.49
C ILE A 40 -2.89 -8.06 1.91
N ALA A 41 -1.78 -7.66 2.54
CA ALA A 41 -1.85 -7.03 3.86
C ALA A 41 -2.59 -5.68 3.80
N GLU A 42 -3.57 -5.46 4.69
CA GLU A 42 -4.35 -4.22 4.75
C GLU A 42 -3.47 -2.97 4.87
N ASN A 43 -2.40 -3.04 5.68
CA ASN A 43 -1.44 -1.95 5.83
C ASN A 43 -0.84 -1.51 4.48
N LEU A 44 -0.60 -2.46 3.56
CA LEU A 44 -0.10 -2.14 2.22
C LEU A 44 -1.15 -1.40 1.38
N LEU A 45 -2.42 -1.80 1.49
CA LEU A 45 -3.54 -1.14 0.82
C LEU A 45 -3.72 0.30 1.31
N TYR A 46 -3.63 0.54 2.62
CA TYR A 46 -3.65 1.89 3.19
C TYR A 46 -2.48 2.75 2.68
N ARG A 47 -1.26 2.18 2.60
CA ARG A 47 -0.10 2.88 2.04
C ARG A 47 -0.32 3.27 0.58
N TRP A 48 -0.78 2.35 -0.25
CA TRP A 48 -1.08 2.63 -1.66
C TRP A 48 -2.12 3.73 -1.82
N LYS A 49 -3.20 3.69 -1.02
CA LYS A 49 -4.25 4.71 -1.01
C LYS A 49 -3.70 6.09 -0.63
N THR A 50 -2.88 6.17 0.41
CA THR A 50 -2.26 7.43 0.85
C THR A 50 -1.30 7.97 -0.22
N THR A 51 -0.43 7.12 -0.76
CA THR A 51 0.52 7.51 -1.82
C THR A 51 -0.20 7.95 -3.11
N SER A 52 -1.32 7.31 -3.47
CA SER A 52 -2.09 7.71 -4.66
C SER A 52 -2.79 9.06 -4.48
N ILE A 53 -3.32 9.35 -3.28
CA ILE A 53 -3.91 10.66 -2.96
C ILE A 53 -2.82 11.75 -2.90
N MET A 54 -1.64 11.44 -2.38
CA MET A 54 -0.52 12.39 -2.37
C MET A 54 -0.06 12.73 -3.80
N LYS A 55 -0.01 11.75 -4.71
CA LYS A 55 0.32 12.00 -6.14
C LYS A 55 -0.63 13.00 -6.80
N THR A 56 -1.92 13.01 -6.44
CA THR A 56 -2.88 13.98 -6.96
C THR A 56 -2.82 15.32 -6.22
N LYS A 57 -2.43 15.33 -4.93
CA LYS A 57 -2.30 16.56 -4.14
C LYS A 57 -0.95 17.27 -4.28
N VAL A 58 0.12 16.67 -4.80
CA VAL A 58 1.44 17.31 -4.94
C VAL A 58 1.49 18.47 -5.98
N ARG A 59 0.43 18.70 -6.77
CA ARG A 59 0.25 20.00 -7.47
C ARG A 59 -0.25 21.13 -6.56
N ALA A 60 -0.67 20.82 -5.34
CA ALA A 60 -1.15 21.75 -4.32
C ALA A 60 -0.60 21.32 -2.94
N SER A 61 0.63 21.78 -2.67
CA SER A 61 1.37 21.77 -1.41
C SER A 61 1.92 20.43 -0.88
N SER A 62 3.20 20.52 -0.48
CA SER A 62 4.14 19.49 -0.04
C SER A 62 3.59 18.48 0.98
N PRO A 63 3.80 17.15 0.82
CA PRO A 63 3.38 16.17 1.83
C PRO A 63 4.47 16.01 2.89
N ILE A 64 4.05 16.22 4.13
CA ILE A 64 4.77 15.94 5.38
C ILE A 64 5.58 14.64 5.28
N ALA A 65 6.89 14.80 5.45
CA ALA A 65 7.82 13.71 5.68
C ALA A 65 7.43 12.99 6.99
N ILE A 66 6.80 11.82 6.89
CA ILE A 66 6.77 10.88 8.01
C ILE A 66 8.09 10.11 7.96
N SER A 67 9.14 10.74 8.49
CA SER A 67 10.31 10.06 9.02
C SER A 67 10.33 10.32 10.52
N ASN A 68 9.80 9.38 11.29
CA ASN A 68 10.17 9.26 12.70
C ASN A 68 10.57 7.80 12.96
N TRP A 69 11.86 7.54 12.76
CA TRP A 69 12.58 6.47 13.43
C TRP A 69 13.55 7.16 14.39
N LEU A 70 13.11 7.34 15.63
CA LEU A 70 13.96 7.47 16.81
C LEU A 70 13.38 6.55 17.89
#